data_AF-A0A6B0SQ36-F1
#
_entry.id   AF-A0A6B0SQ36-F1
#
_cell.length_a   1.000
_cell.length_b   1.000
_cell.length_c   1.000
_cell.angle_alpha   90.00
_cell.angle_beta   90.00
_cell.angle_gamma   90.00
#
_symmetry.space_group_name_H-M   'P 1'
#
loop_
_entity.id
_entity.type
_entity.pdbx_description
1 polymer ?
#
loop_
_entity_poly.entity_id
_entity_poly.type
_entity_poly.pdbx_seq_one_letter_code
_entity_poly.pdbx_strand_id
1 'polypeptide(L)'
;MKSQASKLAEYCERRLGDSLRVVGFYSDNDLEMTYIRDDLVDKYSNDMVETFIDNSQKIQKDLQLLDSGMGEPEASLHAMEDGLIIQFHISIEDVIFFSMEREVGRNFTQFIDECRKQMS
;
A
#
# COMPACT_ATOMS: atom_id res chain seq x y z
N MET A 1 -8.02 14.04 -1.53
CA MET A 1 -6.95 13.07 -1.22
C MET A 1 -5.62 13.70 -0.87
N LYS A 2 -5.04 14.62 -1.66
CA LYS A 2 -3.74 15.26 -1.35
C LYS A 2 -3.53 15.68 0.11
N SER A 3 -4.46 16.45 0.68
CA SER A 3 -4.38 16.84 2.11
C SER A 3 -4.40 15.66 3.09
N GLN A 4 -5.16 14.60 2.79
CA GLN A 4 -5.22 13.39 3.62
C GLN A 4 -3.92 12.58 3.49
N ALA A 5 -3.40 12.43 2.27
CA ALA A 5 -2.13 11.77 2.01
C ALA A 5 -0.96 12.50 2.68
N SER A 6 -0.90 13.84 2.63
CA SER A 6 0.10 14.62 3.36
C SER A 6 0.02 14.44 4.88
N LYS A 7 -1.19 14.44 5.46
CA LYS A 7 -1.38 14.16 6.90
C LYS A 7 -0.92 12.75 7.27
N LEU A 8 -1.20 11.77 6.41
CA LEU A 8 -0.74 10.41 6.59
C LEU A 8 0.78 10.32 6.47
N ALA A 9 1.39 11.03 5.53
CA ALA A 9 2.84 11.11 5.37
C ALA A 9 3.50 11.65 6.63
N GLU A 10 3.04 12.78 7.15
CA GLU A 10 3.56 13.35 8.41
C GLU A 10 3.40 12.38 9.60
N TYR A 11 2.27 11.67 9.67
CA TYR A 11 2.05 10.68 10.73
C TYR A 11 3.01 9.50 10.61
N CYS A 12 3.10 8.91 9.42
CA CYS A 12 3.94 7.75 9.16
C CYS A 12 5.42 8.09 9.29
N GLU A 13 5.85 9.26 8.83
CA GLU A 13 7.24 9.71 8.96
C GLU A 13 7.64 9.81 10.43
N ARG A 14 6.81 10.43 11.27
CA ARG A 14 7.06 10.48 12.72
C ARG A 14 7.05 9.09 13.37
N ARG A 15 6.24 8.16 12.87
CA ARG A 15 6.02 6.86 13.51
C ARG A 15 7.01 5.78 13.07
N LEU A 16 7.46 5.85 11.82
CA LEU A 16 8.26 4.83 11.13
C LEU A 16 9.67 5.32 10.81
N GLY A 17 9.91 6.64 10.79
CA GLY A 17 11.19 7.23 10.42
C GLY A 17 11.67 6.71 9.08
N ASP A 18 12.94 6.29 9.04
CA ASP A 18 13.59 5.78 7.83
C ASP A 18 12.94 4.49 7.28
N SER A 19 12.07 3.83 8.03
CA SER A 19 11.34 2.66 7.52
C SER A 19 10.19 3.02 6.58
N LEU A 20 9.74 4.29 6.55
CA LEU A 20 8.76 4.76 5.58
C LEU A 20 9.41 4.90 4.21
N ARG A 21 8.80 4.31 3.18
CA ARG A 21 9.36 4.32 1.82
C ARG A 21 8.65 5.32 0.91
N VAL A 22 7.32 5.27 0.88
CA VAL A 22 6.48 6.09 0.00
C VAL A 22 5.14 6.35 0.66
N VAL A 23 4.57 7.54 0.47
CA VAL A 23 3.14 7.84 0.70
C VAL A 23 2.58 8.54 -0.52
N GLY A 24 1.47 8.05 -1.03
CA GLY A 24 0.79 8.65 -2.16
C GLY A 24 -0.69 8.36 -2.17
N PHE A 25 -1.33 8.84 -3.22
CA PHE A 25 -2.69 8.50 -3.54
C PHE A 25 -2.84 8.34 -5.04
N TYR A 26 -3.85 7.58 -5.45
CA TYR A 26 -4.29 7.57 -6.83
C TYR A 26 -5.81 7.68 -6.92
N SER A 27 -6.29 8.21 -8.05
CA SER A 27 -7.70 8.36 -8.40
C SER A 27 -7.85 8.46 -9.90
N ASP A 28 -8.61 7.55 -10.52
CA ASP A 28 -8.93 7.44 -11.96
C ASP A 28 -7.80 7.68 -12.99
N ASN A 29 -7.13 8.83 -12.97
CA ASN A 29 -6.01 9.20 -13.84
C ASN A 29 -4.89 9.99 -13.13
N ASP A 30 -5.04 10.32 -11.85
CA ASP A 30 -4.07 11.08 -11.07
C ASP A 30 -3.37 10.16 -10.08
N LEU A 31 -2.04 10.18 -10.12
CA LEU A 31 -1.16 9.63 -9.10
C LEU A 31 -0.31 10.77 -8.55
N GLU A 32 -0.25 10.88 -7.24
CA GLU A 32 0.67 11.81 -6.60
C GLU A 32 1.37 11.15 -5.41
N MET A 33 2.70 11.17 -5.44
CA MET A 33 3.53 10.83 -4.29
C MET A 33 3.69 12.08 -3.42
N THR A 34 3.06 12.09 -2.25
CA THR A 34 3.23 13.16 -1.26
C THR A 34 4.51 13.02 -0.45
N TYR A 35 5.08 11.80 -0.42
CA TYR A 35 6.35 11.49 0.21
C TYR A 35 7.01 10.34 -0.55
N ILE A 36 8.31 10.45 -0.76
CA ILE A 36 9.18 9.36 -1.20
C ILE A 36 10.51 9.51 -0.47
N ARG A 37 11.04 8.41 0.06
CA ARG A 37 12.34 8.40 0.70
C ARG A 37 13.42 8.68 -0.35
N ASP A 38 14.39 9.52 -0.02
CA ASP A 38 15.36 10.07 -0.97
C ASP A 38 16.15 9.00 -1.76
N ASP A 39 16.51 7.88 -1.11
CA ASP A 39 17.24 6.75 -1.71
C ASP A 39 16.38 5.91 -2.68
N LEU A 40 15.07 6.14 -2.70
CA LEU A 40 14.11 5.38 -3.50
C LEU A 40 13.57 6.16 -4.70
N VAL A 41 13.89 7.45 -4.83
CA VAL A 41 13.39 8.32 -5.91
C VAL A 41 13.62 7.70 -7.29
N ASP A 42 14.83 7.20 -7.53
CA ASP A 42 15.20 6.58 -8.82
C ASP A 42 14.65 5.15 -9.00
N LYS A 43 14.21 4.52 -7.91
CA LYS A 43 13.73 3.12 -7.91
C LYS A 43 12.26 3.00 -8.32
N TYR A 44 11.48 4.07 -8.14
CA TYR A 44 10.06 4.13 -8.53
C TYR A 44 9.88 4.90 -9.83
N SER A 45 10.20 4.26 -10.96
CA SER A 45 9.87 4.79 -12.29
C SER A 45 8.35 4.91 -12.47
N ASN A 46 7.89 5.90 -13.21
CA ASN A 46 6.46 6.12 -13.50
C ASN A 46 5.75 4.83 -13.98
N ASP A 47 6.36 4.08 -14.92
CA ASP A 47 5.80 2.82 -15.45
C ASP A 47 5.53 1.75 -14.38
N MET A 48 6.42 1.66 -13.37
CA MET A 48 6.26 0.73 -12.26
C MET A 48 5.07 1.14 -11.39
N VAL A 49 4.90 2.44 -11.16
CA VAL A 49 3.81 2.95 -10.33
C VAL A 49 2.48 2.82 -11.06
N GLU A 50 2.42 3.13 -12.36
CA GLU A 50 1.24 2.91 -13.20
C GLU A 50 0.82 1.44 -13.20
N THR A 51 1.76 0.52 -13.42
CA THR A 51 1.49 -0.93 -13.36
C THR A 51 0.94 -1.36 -11.99
N PHE A 52 1.47 -0.79 -10.91
CA PHE A 52 0.97 -1.07 -9.57
C PHE A 52 -0.47 -0.59 -9.37
N ILE A 53 -0.81 0.62 -9.85
CA ILE A 53 -2.16 1.17 -9.78
C ILE A 53 -3.15 0.30 -10.56
N ASP A 54 -2.83 -0.03 -11.81
CA ASP A 54 -3.68 -0.86 -12.66
C ASP A 54 -4.01 -2.20 -12.01
N ASN A 55 -3.01 -2.85 -11.41
CA ASN A 55 -3.20 -4.11 -10.71
C ASN A 55 -4.01 -3.93 -9.44
N SER A 56 -3.74 -2.87 -8.68
CA SER A 56 -4.48 -2.57 -7.46
C SER A 56 -5.97 -2.32 -7.73
N GLN A 57 -6.30 -1.54 -8.76
CA GLN A 57 -7.68 -1.25 -9.13
C GLN A 57 -8.42 -2.52 -9.56
N LYS A 58 -7.76 -3.42 -10.30
CA LYS A 58 -8.34 -4.72 -10.68
C LYS A 58 -8.67 -5.56 -9.44
N ILE A 59 -7.71 -5.71 -8.52
CA ILE A 59 -7.92 -6.46 -7.28
C ILE A 59 -9.06 -5.87 -6.45
N GLN A 60 -9.14 -4.54 -6.35
CA GLN A 60 -10.19 -3.88 -5.58
C GLN A 60 -11.58 -4.09 -6.18
N LYS A 61 -11.72 -4.02 -7.50
CA LYS A 61 -12.97 -4.31 -8.20
C LYS A 61 -13.46 -5.73 -7.92
N ASP A 62 -12.55 -6.70 -7.92
CA ASP A 62 -12.89 -8.09 -7.59
C ASP A 62 -13.28 -8.26 -6.10
N LEU A 63 -12.58 -7.57 -5.19
CA LEU A 63 -12.88 -7.62 -3.75
C LEU A 63 -14.27 -7.06 -3.40
N GLN A 64 -14.76 -6.05 -4.12
CA GLN A 64 -16.11 -5.53 -3.88
C GLN A 64 -17.23 -6.46 -4.37
N LEU A 65 -16.92 -7.36 -5.30
CA LEU A 65 -17.86 -8.39 -5.74
C LEU A 65 -17.97 -9.54 -4.74
N LEU A 66 -17.06 -9.63 -3.77
CA LEU A 66 -17.13 -10.61 -2.69
C LEU A 66 -18.15 -10.14 -1.64
N ASP A 67 -19.38 -10.64 -1.76
CA ASP A 67 -20.30 -10.69 -0.62
C ASP A 67 -19.77 -11.73 0.39
N SER A 68 -18.81 -11.27 1.19
CA SER A 68 -18.08 -12.12 2.13
C SER A 68 -18.82 -12.32 3.46
N GLY A 69 -19.94 -11.62 3.67
CA GLY A 69 -20.57 -11.49 4.98
C GLY A 69 -19.72 -10.77 6.04
N MET A 70 -18.52 -10.28 5.68
CA MET A 70 -17.59 -9.58 6.58
C MET A 70 -17.63 -8.05 6.43
N GLY A 71 -18.47 -7.52 5.53
CA GLY A 71 -18.58 -6.09 5.24
C GLY A 71 -17.71 -5.65 4.06
N GLU A 72 -17.64 -4.34 3.84
CA GLU A 72 -16.84 -3.74 2.77
C GLU A 72 -15.36 -3.66 3.15
N PRO A 73 -14.42 -3.92 2.23
CA PRO A 73 -12.99 -3.79 2.49
C PRO A 73 -12.57 -2.33 2.80
N GLU A 74 -12.12 -2.05 4.02
CA GLU A 74 -11.62 -0.72 4.40
C GLU A 74 -10.14 -0.49 3.99
N ALA A 75 -9.34 -1.56 4.04
CA ALA A 75 -7.93 -1.51 3.72
C ALA A 75 -7.40 -2.86 3.23
N SER A 76 -6.30 -2.83 2.49
CA SER A 76 -5.54 -4.02 2.12
C SER A 76 -4.07 -3.87 2.52
N LEU A 77 -3.44 -5.01 2.80
CA LEU A 77 -2.03 -5.11 3.14
C LEU A 77 -1.38 -6.16 2.23
N HIS A 78 -0.42 -5.72 1.43
CA HIS A 78 0.34 -6.55 0.52
C HIS A 78 1.74 -6.78 1.10
N ALA A 79 2.10 -8.04 1.31
CA ALA A 79 3.44 -8.43 1.74
C ALA A 79 4.31 -8.77 0.52
N MET A 80 5.28 -7.90 0.25
CA MET A 80 6.25 -8.04 -0.84
C MET A 80 7.58 -8.55 -0.30
N GLU A 81 8.48 -8.99 -1.18
CA GLU A 81 9.84 -9.43 -0.80
C GLU A 81 10.58 -8.33 -0.02
N ASP A 82 10.57 -7.10 -0.57
CA ASP A 82 11.32 -5.97 -0.02
C ASP A 82 10.52 -5.07 0.94
N GLY A 83 9.24 -5.33 1.19
CA GLY A 83 8.43 -4.38 1.94
C GLY A 83 6.97 -4.74 2.11
N LEU A 84 6.26 -3.82 2.74
CA LEU A 84 4.81 -3.89 2.91
C LEU A 84 4.16 -2.70 2.22
N ILE A 85 3.00 -2.91 1.61
CA ILE A 85 2.17 -1.85 1.06
C ILE A 85 0.81 -1.91 1.73
N ILE A 86 0.40 -0.80 2.34
CA ILE A 86 -0.95 -0.63 2.89
C ILE A 86 -1.71 0.33 1.98
N GLN A 87 -2.95 -0.04 1.67
CA GLN A 87 -3.87 0.76 0.88
C GLN A 87 -5.15 0.97 1.68
N PHE A 88 -5.59 2.22 1.77
CA PHE A 88 -6.87 2.61 2.35
C PHE A 88 -7.84 2.92 1.21
N HIS A 89 -8.95 2.20 1.17
CA HIS A 89 -9.93 2.28 0.10
C HIS A 89 -10.99 3.32 0.45
N ILE A 90 -10.90 4.50 -0.18
CA ILE A 90 -11.87 5.58 0.03
C ILE A 90 -13.09 5.37 -0.89
N SER A 91 -12.83 4.93 -2.12
CA SER A 91 -13.80 4.48 -3.10
C SER A 91 -13.15 3.41 -4.00
N ILE A 92 -13.85 2.92 -5.02
CA ILE A 92 -13.30 1.94 -6.00
C ILE A 92 -12.04 2.48 -6.68
N GLU A 93 -12.04 3.77 -6.97
CA GLU A 93 -11.02 4.42 -7.79
C GLU A 93 -10.08 5.27 -6.93
N ASP A 94 -10.53 5.66 -5.72
CA ASP A 94 -9.77 6.51 -4.80
C ASP A 94 -9.08 5.70 -3.70
N VAL A 95 -7.75 5.72 -3.71
CA VAL A 95 -6.92 5.03 -2.72
C VAL A 95 -5.83 5.94 -2.21
N ILE A 96 -5.62 5.92 -0.89
CA ILE A 96 -4.42 6.46 -0.25
C ILE A 96 -3.57 5.28 0.18
N PHE A 97 -2.29 5.29 -0.15
CA PHE A 97 -1.40 4.19 0.16
C PHE A 97 -0.10 4.67 0.78
N PHE A 98 0.56 3.76 1.50
CA PHE A 98 1.94 3.92 1.87
C PHE A 98 2.68 2.59 1.83
N SER A 99 3.99 2.65 1.65
CA SER A 99 4.86 1.49 1.75
C SER A 99 5.94 1.68 2.79
N MET A 100 6.38 0.58 3.36
CA MET A 100 7.37 0.55 4.43
C MET A 100 8.28 -0.67 4.33
N GLU A 101 9.37 -0.64 5.09
CA GLU A 101 10.24 -1.79 5.26
C GLU A 101 9.49 -2.99 5.84
N ARG A 102 9.85 -4.19 5.37
CA ARG A 102 9.16 -5.45 5.73
C ARG A 102 9.15 -5.69 7.24
N GLU A 103 10.23 -5.32 7.91
CA GLU A 103 10.44 -5.52 9.35
C GLU A 103 9.45 -4.74 10.23
N VAL A 104 8.83 -3.67 9.71
CA VAL A 104 7.82 -2.92 10.47
C VAL A 104 6.61 -3.79 10.80
N GLY A 105 6.22 -4.70 9.90
CA GLY A 105 5.10 -5.62 10.09
C GLY A 105 5.51 -7.01 10.56
N ARG A 106 6.64 -7.16 11.26
CA ARG A 106 7.28 -8.45 11.57
C ARG A 106 6.32 -9.55 12.03
N ASN A 107 5.40 -9.26 12.95
CA ASN A 107 4.49 -10.30 13.45
C ASN A 107 3.58 -10.86 12.35
N PHE A 108 3.11 -10.01 11.45
CA PHE A 108 2.26 -10.42 10.33
C PHE A 108 3.06 -11.12 9.24
N THR A 109 4.23 -10.58 8.87
CA THR A 109 5.09 -11.19 7.85
C THR A 109 5.61 -12.56 8.31
N GLN A 110 6.01 -12.68 9.58
CA GLN A 110 6.39 -13.95 10.19
C GLN A 110 5.22 -14.95 10.15
N PHE A 111 4.01 -14.54 10.49
CA PHE A 111 2.85 -15.43 10.45
C PHE A 111 2.55 -15.93 9.02
N ILE A 112 2.65 -15.07 8.01
CA ILE A 112 2.55 -15.48 6.61
C ILE A 112 3.63 -16.52 6.27
N ASP A 113 4.87 -16.25 6.65
CA ASP A 113 5.99 -17.13 6.33
C ASP A 113 5.85 -18.49 7.04
N GLU A 114 5.33 -18.51 8.26
CA GLU A 114 4.96 -19.74 8.99
C GLU A 114 3.84 -20.52 8.30
N CYS A 115 2.77 -19.85 7.87
CA CYS A 115 1.68 -20.49 7.10
C CYS A 115 2.21 -21.09 5.80
N ARG A 116 3.08 -20.37 5.08
CA ARG A 116 3.68 -20.86 3.82
C ARG A 116 4.50 -22.12 4.01
N LYS A 117 5.24 -22.23 5.11
CA LYS A 117 6.00 -23.45 5.46
C LYS A 117 5.11 -24.68 5.70
N GLN A 118 3.82 -24.52 5.99
CA GLN A 118 2.89 -25.64 6.13
C GLN A 118 2.33 -26.13 4.78
N MET A 119 2.48 -25.34 3.72
CA MET A 119 1.96 -25.64 2.37
C MET A 119 3.04 -26.13 1.40
N SER A 120 4.31 -26.09 1.82
CA SER A 120 5.49 -26.59 1.09
C SER A 120 5.84 -28.01 1.51
#